data_AF-A0A7T0FYA2-F1
#
_entry.id   AF-A0A7T0FYA2-F1
#
_cell.length_a   1.000
_cell.length_b   1.000
_cell.length_c   1.000
_cell.angle_alpha   90.00
_cell.angle_beta   90.00
_cell.angle_gamma   90.00
#
_symmetry.space_group_name_H-M   'P 1'
#
loop_
_entity.id
_entity.type
_entity.pdbx_description
1 polymer ?
#
loop_
_entity_poly.entity_id
_entity_poly.type
_entity_poly.pdbx_seq_one_letter_code
_entity_poly.pdbx_strand_id
1 'polypeptide(L)'
;MILFLEGTSSYRKKIYPPYKKHRLSLNLSFISTLPLLNKLSIYTGMYVVKPLVLNVEADDTIHSFLKIVHVNFKNMIIILSSDKDFIPYLNKNVFIYNNGLRSYKYYQYKFSLSNIKLFKHVLKIIGDSVDNIRGVSSIGICSLINNSKFIGSNKAFFTFLSYKKKYFFKKFMHSLNLNFKLILLKNYLKLI
;
A
#
# COMPACT_ATOMS: atom_id res chain seq x y z
N MET A 1 -11.07 -16.96 8.12
CA MET A 1 -10.98 -15.74 7.28
C MET A 1 -10.98 -14.52 8.19
N ILE A 2 -10.24 -13.46 7.86
CA ILE A 2 -10.15 -12.24 8.68
C ILE A 2 -10.63 -11.06 7.85
N LEU A 3 -11.61 -10.32 8.38
CA LEU A 3 -12.13 -9.10 7.79
C LEU A 3 -11.52 -7.90 8.53
N PHE A 4 -10.85 -7.02 7.79
CA PHE A 4 -10.33 -5.77 8.33
C PHE A 4 -11.27 -4.64 7.92
N LEU A 5 -11.82 -3.92 8.89
CA LEU A 5 -12.64 -2.74 8.61
C LEU A 5 -11.77 -1.53 8.31
N GLU A 6 -12.32 -0.57 7.59
CA GLU A 6 -11.59 0.68 7.30
C GLU A 6 -11.19 1.39 8.60
N GLY A 7 -10.01 2.01 8.57
CA GLY A 7 -9.42 2.76 9.67
C GLY A 7 -9.06 4.17 9.24
N THR A 8 -8.53 4.96 10.16
CA THR A 8 -7.97 6.27 9.82
C THR A 8 -6.49 6.31 10.18
N SER A 9 -5.66 7.03 9.42
CA SER A 9 -4.24 7.19 9.75
C SER A 9 -3.96 8.53 10.42
N SER A 10 -3.79 8.52 11.75
CA SER A 10 -3.30 9.69 12.50
C SER A 10 -1.89 10.09 12.05
N TYR A 11 -1.04 9.10 11.77
CA TYR A 11 0.33 9.31 11.33
C TYR A 11 0.40 10.04 9.98
N ARG A 12 -0.30 9.53 8.95
CA ARG A 12 -0.26 10.12 7.60
C ARG A 12 -0.87 11.52 7.59
N LYS A 13 -1.97 11.74 8.32
CA LYS A 13 -2.58 13.07 8.49
C LYS A 13 -1.64 14.07 9.20
N LYS A 14 -0.86 13.62 10.19
CA LYS A 14 0.11 14.49 10.89
C LYS A 14 1.25 14.94 9.98
N ILE A 15 1.77 14.06 9.13
CA ILE A 15 2.88 14.40 8.21
C ILE A 15 2.40 15.06 6.92
N TYR A 16 1.15 14.82 6.54
CA TYR A 16 0.53 15.37 5.33
C TYR A 16 -0.97 15.61 5.57
N PRO A 17 -1.33 16.81 6.08
CA PRO A 17 -2.72 17.17 6.38
C PRO A 17 -3.75 16.96 5.26
N PRO A 18 -3.44 17.11 3.96
CA PRO A 18 -4.43 16.89 2.91
C PRO A 18 -4.64 15.40 2.53
N TYR A 19 -3.93 14.46 3.19
CA TYR A 19 -4.07 13.02 2.97
C TYR A 19 -5.53 12.54 3.16
N LYS A 20 -6.09 11.87 2.13
CA LYS A 20 -7.48 11.38 2.09
C LYS A 20 -8.57 12.41 2.47
N LYS A 21 -8.26 13.73 2.47
CA LYS A 21 -9.17 14.78 2.97
C LYS A 21 -10.47 14.90 2.16
N HIS A 22 -10.44 14.52 0.88
CA HIS A 22 -11.59 14.55 -0.01
C HIS A 22 -12.48 13.31 0.10
N ARG A 23 -12.02 12.25 0.79
CA ARG A 23 -12.85 11.06 0.99
C ARG A 23 -13.99 11.43 1.94
N LEU A 24 -15.21 11.08 1.55
CA LEU A 24 -16.38 11.27 2.40
C LEU A 24 -16.17 10.51 3.71
N SER A 25 -16.61 11.09 4.82
CA SER A 25 -16.67 10.39 6.09
C SER A 25 -17.57 9.16 5.97
N LEU A 26 -17.25 8.11 6.73
CA LEU A 26 -18.08 6.92 6.86
C LEU A 26 -19.56 7.31 7.05
N ASN A 27 -20.43 6.78 6.19
CA ASN A 27 -21.86 7.04 6.25
C ASN A 27 -22.44 6.50 7.56
N LEU A 28 -23.28 7.29 8.24
CA LEU A 28 -23.95 6.89 9.49
C LEU A 28 -24.72 5.57 9.34
N SER A 29 -25.30 5.31 8.17
CA SER A 29 -25.98 4.05 7.86
C SER A 29 -25.04 2.84 7.85
N PHE A 30 -23.77 3.01 7.47
CA PHE A 30 -22.78 1.95 7.56
C PHE A 30 -22.35 1.72 9.01
N ILE A 31 -22.19 2.81 9.78
CA ILE A 31 -21.82 2.74 11.20
C ILE A 31 -22.88 1.94 11.99
N SER A 32 -24.16 2.17 11.72
CA SER A 32 -25.24 1.43 12.38
C SER A 32 -25.28 -0.07 12.02
N THR A 33 -24.64 -0.48 10.92
CA THR A 33 -24.50 -1.90 10.55
C THR A 33 -23.27 -2.60 11.16
N LEU A 34 -22.32 -1.86 11.75
CA LEU A 34 -21.14 -2.44 12.38
C LEU A 34 -21.44 -3.48 13.49
N PRO A 35 -22.50 -3.34 14.31
CA PRO A 35 -22.91 -4.37 15.26
C PRO A 35 -23.37 -5.68 14.59
N LEU A 36 -23.97 -5.60 13.40
CA LEU A 36 -24.37 -6.78 12.63
C LEU A 36 -23.15 -7.56 12.13
N LEU A 37 -22.06 -6.88 11.76
CA LEU A 37 -20.80 -7.54 11.38
C LEU A 37 -20.22 -8.38 12.52
N ASN A 38 -20.37 -7.96 13.77
CA ASN A 38 -19.96 -8.77 14.93
C ASN A 38 -20.83 -10.02 15.09
N LYS A 39 -22.14 -9.93 14.82
CA LYS A 39 -23.00 -11.12 14.84
C LYS A 39 -22.61 -12.08 13.71
N LEU A 40 -22.40 -11.56 12.50
CA LEU A 40 -21.95 -12.34 11.36
C LEU A 40 -20.61 -13.03 11.64
N SER A 41 -19.68 -12.37 12.34
CA SER A 41 -18.39 -12.94 12.70
C SER A 41 -18.54 -14.23 13.52
N ILE A 42 -19.49 -14.25 14.48
CA ILE A 42 -19.80 -15.42 15.31
C ILE A 42 -20.38 -16.55 14.45
N TYR A 43 -21.35 -16.24 13.58
CA TYR A 43 -22.02 -17.27 12.76
C TYR A 43 -21.13 -17.84 11.64
N THR A 44 -20.18 -17.05 11.12
CA THR A 44 -19.33 -17.45 9.99
C THR A 44 -17.94 -17.95 10.40
N GLY A 45 -17.57 -17.83 11.69
CA GLY A 45 -16.22 -18.08 12.17
C GLY A 45 -15.18 -17.08 11.62
N MET A 46 -15.63 -15.94 11.09
CA MET A 46 -14.74 -14.87 10.64
C MET A 46 -14.25 -14.06 11.83
N TYR A 47 -12.98 -13.66 11.82
CA TYR A 47 -12.47 -12.68 12.78
C TYR A 47 -12.57 -11.28 12.19
N VAL A 48 -13.21 -10.36 12.89
CA VAL A 48 -13.34 -8.97 12.47
C VAL A 48 -12.35 -8.10 13.25
N VAL A 49 -11.39 -7.51 12.54
CA VAL A 49 -10.43 -6.55 13.09
C VAL A 49 -10.95 -5.14 12.82
N LYS A 50 -10.95 -4.29 13.85
CA LYS A 50 -11.43 -2.90 13.80
C LYS A 50 -10.29 -1.92 14.05
N PRO A 51 -9.55 -1.48 13.02
CA PRO A 51 -8.41 -0.56 13.15
C PRO A 51 -8.81 0.86 13.62
N LEU A 52 -10.10 1.23 13.45
CA LEU A 52 -10.67 2.50 13.90
C LEU A 52 -10.32 2.85 15.36
N VAL A 53 -10.27 1.85 16.24
CA VAL A 53 -9.99 2.04 17.67
C VAL A 53 -8.53 2.48 17.92
N LEU A 54 -7.63 2.19 16.96
CA LEU A 54 -6.19 2.43 17.10
C LEU A 54 -5.70 3.64 16.29
N ASN A 55 -6.58 4.33 15.55
CA ASN A 55 -6.17 5.36 14.58
C ASN A 55 -5.05 4.88 13.63
N VAL A 56 -5.18 3.62 13.21
CA VAL A 56 -4.33 2.94 12.23
C VAL A 56 -5.20 2.52 11.03
N GLU A 57 -4.61 2.44 9.84
CA GLU A 57 -5.31 1.97 8.64
C GLU A 57 -5.36 0.44 8.55
N ALA A 58 -6.42 -0.06 7.90
CA ALA A 58 -6.58 -1.48 7.60
C ALA A 58 -5.34 -2.04 6.89
N ASP A 59 -4.81 -1.32 5.91
CA ASP A 59 -3.69 -1.78 5.10
C ASP A 59 -2.41 -1.98 5.93
N ASP A 60 -2.16 -1.09 6.89
CA ASP A 60 -1.04 -1.22 7.83
C ASP A 60 -1.25 -2.43 8.76
N THR A 61 -2.48 -2.64 9.26
CA THR A 61 -2.78 -3.81 10.10
C THR A 61 -2.64 -5.13 9.35
N ILE A 62 -3.08 -5.18 8.08
CA ILE A 62 -2.90 -6.32 7.19
C ILE A 62 -1.40 -6.56 6.96
N HIS A 63 -0.63 -5.50 6.67
CA HIS A 63 0.82 -5.62 6.49
C HIS A 63 1.52 -6.17 7.74
N SER A 64 1.16 -5.68 8.92
CA SER A 64 1.63 -6.21 10.20
C SER A 64 1.28 -7.69 10.38
N PHE A 65 0.04 -8.06 10.07
CA PHE A 65 -0.42 -9.43 10.18
C PHE A 65 0.33 -10.37 9.23
N LEU A 66 0.55 -9.95 7.98
CA LEU A 66 1.32 -10.71 7.00
C LEU A 66 2.73 -11.03 7.51
N LYS A 67 3.39 -10.10 8.22
CA LYS A 67 4.72 -10.34 8.78
C LYS A 67 4.70 -11.41 9.87
N ILE A 68 3.75 -11.35 10.80
CA ILE A 68 3.62 -12.35 11.86
C ILE A 68 3.32 -13.71 11.27
N VAL A 69 2.33 -13.77 10.37
CA VAL A 69 1.92 -15.05 9.79
C VAL A 69 3.05 -15.65 8.97
N HIS A 70 3.79 -14.84 8.20
CA HIS A 70 4.92 -15.35 7.43
C HIS A 70 6.05 -15.91 8.30
N VAL A 71 6.30 -15.33 9.47
CA VAL A 71 7.33 -15.83 10.40
C VAL A 71 6.88 -17.14 11.04
N ASN A 72 5.61 -17.21 11.45
CA ASN A 72 5.11 -18.31 12.29
C ASN A 72 4.44 -19.45 11.50
N PHE A 73 4.01 -19.20 10.26
CA PHE A 73 3.22 -20.13 9.47
C PHE A 73 3.66 -20.11 8.00
N LYS A 74 3.79 -21.30 7.39
CA LYS A 74 4.11 -21.46 5.95
C LYS A 74 2.87 -21.45 5.05
N ASN A 75 1.76 -20.89 5.54
CA ASN A 75 0.47 -20.99 4.87
C ASN A 75 0.38 -20.06 3.65
N MET A 76 -0.43 -20.46 2.68
CA MET A 76 -0.86 -19.59 1.58
C MET A 76 -1.82 -18.52 2.13
N ILE A 77 -1.57 -17.26 1.80
CA ILE A 77 -2.36 -16.09 2.21
C ILE A 77 -2.91 -15.42 0.95
N ILE A 78 -4.22 -15.21 0.92
CA ILE A 78 -4.91 -14.50 -0.15
C ILE A 78 -5.49 -13.21 0.43
N ILE A 79 -5.01 -12.07 -0.08
CA ILE A 79 -5.55 -10.75 0.22
C ILE A 79 -6.67 -10.46 -0.78
N LEU A 80 -7.90 -10.36 -0.29
CA LEU A 80 -9.06 -9.97 -1.07
C LEU A 80 -9.15 -8.44 -1.08
N SER A 81 -8.52 -7.79 -2.07
CA SER A 81 -8.53 -6.33 -2.18
C SER A 81 -8.24 -5.87 -3.60
N SER A 82 -8.86 -4.76 -4.00
CA SER A 82 -8.53 -4.05 -5.24
C SER A 82 -7.29 -3.15 -5.12
N ASP A 83 -6.80 -2.93 -3.90
CA ASP A 83 -5.75 -1.97 -3.61
C ASP A 83 -4.38 -2.41 -4.14
N LYS A 84 -3.68 -1.47 -4.77
CA LYS A 84 -2.35 -1.68 -5.37
C LYS A 84 -1.24 -1.57 -4.34
N ASP A 85 -1.52 -1.02 -3.16
CA ASP A 85 -0.53 -0.83 -2.09
C ASP A 85 -0.01 -2.14 -1.49
N PHE A 86 -0.75 -3.25 -1.67
CA PHE A 86 -0.31 -4.59 -1.29
C PHE A 86 0.68 -5.22 -2.27
N ILE A 87 0.74 -4.74 -3.52
CA ILE A 87 1.57 -5.33 -4.59
C ILE A 87 3.04 -5.49 -4.17
N PRO A 88 3.72 -4.48 -3.56
CA PRO A 88 5.12 -4.60 -3.15
C PRO A 88 5.38 -5.68 -2.09
N TYR A 89 4.33 -6.17 -1.42
CA TYR A 89 4.42 -7.13 -0.31
C TYR A 89 4.05 -8.57 -0.71
N LEU A 90 3.68 -8.79 -1.98
CA LEU A 90 3.47 -10.14 -2.51
C LEU A 90 4.77 -10.96 -2.50
N ASN A 91 4.61 -12.27 -2.34
CA ASN A 91 5.73 -13.22 -2.40
C ASN A 91 5.21 -14.62 -2.80
N LYS A 92 6.00 -15.68 -2.58
CA LYS A 92 5.63 -17.05 -2.95
C LYS A 92 4.36 -17.56 -2.26
N ASN A 93 4.05 -17.04 -1.07
CA ASN A 93 2.94 -17.48 -0.23
C ASN A 93 1.81 -16.45 -0.14
N VAL A 94 2.05 -15.20 -0.54
CA VAL A 94 1.09 -14.10 -0.46
C VAL A 94 0.60 -13.73 -1.86
N PHE A 95 -0.71 -13.74 -2.04
CA PHE A 95 -1.40 -13.45 -3.30
C PHE A 95 -2.44 -12.35 -3.10
N ILE A 96 -2.81 -11.65 -4.18
CA ILE A 96 -3.94 -10.73 -4.21
C ILE A 96 -5.02 -11.33 -5.10
N TYR A 97 -6.25 -11.35 -4.63
CA TYR A 97 -7.41 -11.66 -5.45
C TYR A 97 -8.18 -10.38 -5.77
N ASN A 98 -8.27 -10.06 -7.06
CA ASN A 98 -9.04 -8.93 -7.59
C ASN A 98 -9.50 -9.30 -9.00
N ASN A 99 -10.72 -9.82 -9.12
CA ASN A 99 -11.24 -10.42 -10.36
C ASN A 99 -10.29 -11.50 -10.91
N GLY A 100 -9.77 -12.34 -10.01
CA GLY A 100 -8.78 -13.37 -10.31
C GLY A 100 -7.57 -13.33 -9.38
N LEU A 101 -6.96 -14.49 -9.17
CA LEU A 101 -5.79 -14.66 -8.31
C LEU A 101 -4.53 -14.15 -9.02
N ARG A 102 -3.81 -13.23 -8.39
CA ARG A 102 -2.58 -12.62 -8.90
C ARG A 102 -1.42 -12.84 -7.95
N SER A 103 -0.34 -13.41 -8.50
CA SER A 103 0.92 -13.60 -7.79
C SER A 103 1.87 -12.42 -8.02
N TYR A 104 2.98 -12.38 -7.29
CA TYR A 104 4.05 -11.43 -7.54
C TYR A 104 4.61 -11.51 -8.98
N LYS A 105 4.65 -12.71 -9.59
CA LYS A 105 5.14 -12.93 -10.96
C LYS A 105 4.26 -12.23 -11.99
N TYR A 106 2.93 -12.26 -11.81
CA TYR A 106 1.99 -11.55 -12.68
C TYR A 106 2.32 -10.06 -12.75
N TYR A 107 2.56 -9.43 -11.60
CA TYR A 107 2.86 -8.01 -11.53
C TYR A 107 4.29 -7.67 -11.98
N GLN A 108 5.27 -8.56 -11.74
CA GLN A 108 6.62 -8.41 -12.29
C GLN A 108 6.59 -8.38 -13.81
N TYR A 109 5.85 -9.28 -14.44
CA TYR A 109 5.64 -9.29 -15.89
C TYR A 109 4.92 -8.02 -16.36
N LYS A 110 3.78 -7.69 -15.73
CA LYS A 110 2.96 -6.53 -16.09
C LYS A 110 3.71 -5.19 -16.03
N PHE A 111 4.63 -5.04 -15.08
CA PHE A 111 5.38 -3.79 -14.86
C PHE A 111 6.85 -3.89 -15.28
N SER A 112 7.25 -4.98 -15.94
CA SER A 112 8.64 -5.25 -16.34
C SER A 112 9.66 -5.07 -15.21
N LEU A 113 9.31 -5.49 -13.99
CA LEU A 113 10.14 -5.35 -12.79
C LEU A 113 10.91 -6.64 -12.48
N SER A 114 12.22 -6.51 -12.24
CA SER A 114 13.05 -7.64 -11.79
C SER A 114 12.67 -8.15 -10.40
N ASN A 115 12.18 -7.27 -9.52
CA ASN A 115 11.74 -7.60 -8.18
C ASN A 115 10.45 -6.84 -7.85
N ILE A 116 9.40 -7.54 -7.41
CA ILE A 116 8.11 -6.93 -7.11
C ILE A 116 8.19 -5.85 -6.01
N LYS A 117 9.14 -5.98 -5.08
CA LYS A 117 9.37 -4.99 -4.02
C LYS A 117 9.75 -3.61 -4.58
N LEU A 118 10.22 -3.53 -5.83
CA LEU A 118 10.53 -2.28 -6.52
C LEU A 118 9.28 -1.48 -6.88
N PHE A 119 8.09 -2.11 -6.89
CA PHE A 119 6.83 -1.44 -7.17
C PHE A 119 6.55 -0.29 -6.18
N LYS A 120 7.09 -0.35 -4.96
CA LYS A 120 7.04 0.77 -4.00
C LYS A 120 7.70 2.05 -4.54
N HIS A 121 8.71 1.95 -5.39
CA HIS A 121 9.36 3.11 -6.02
C HIS A 121 8.51 3.70 -7.14
N VAL A 122 7.79 2.82 -7.85
CA VAL A 122 6.82 3.21 -8.88
C VAL A 122 5.70 4.05 -8.25
N LEU A 123 5.09 3.54 -7.18
CA LEU A 123 4.05 4.26 -6.43
C LEU A 123 4.56 5.62 -5.91
N LYS A 124 5.80 5.69 -5.39
CA LYS A 124 6.38 6.95 -4.88
C LYS A 124 6.52 8.05 -5.92
N ILE A 125 6.84 7.69 -7.16
CA ILE A 125 6.95 8.66 -8.24
C ILE A 125 5.59 9.07 -8.74
N ILE A 126 4.71 8.11 -9.00
CA ILE A 126 3.40 8.42 -9.60
C ILE A 126 2.50 9.12 -8.59
N GLY A 127 2.75 8.88 -7.30
CA GLY A 127 1.84 9.26 -6.23
C GLY A 127 0.59 8.38 -6.25
N ASP A 128 -0.40 8.83 -5.50
CA ASP A 128 -1.73 8.24 -5.46
C ASP A 128 -2.77 9.35 -5.37
N SER A 129 -3.46 9.58 -6.48
CA SER A 129 -4.51 10.59 -6.56
C SER A 129 -5.69 10.29 -5.64
N VAL A 130 -6.00 9.01 -5.42
CA VAL A 130 -7.12 8.58 -4.55
C VAL A 130 -6.85 8.94 -3.08
N ASP A 131 -5.57 8.98 -2.71
CA ASP A 131 -5.12 9.38 -1.38
C ASP A 131 -4.68 10.85 -1.27
N ASN A 132 -4.81 11.60 -2.36
CA ASN A 132 -4.33 12.96 -2.52
C ASN A 132 -2.79 13.10 -2.42
N ILE A 133 -2.05 12.02 -2.67
CA ILE A 133 -0.59 12.00 -2.71
C ILE A 133 -0.12 12.40 -4.10
N ARG A 134 0.48 13.58 -4.23
CA ARG A 134 0.97 14.06 -5.53
C ARG A 134 2.24 13.34 -5.96
N GLY A 135 2.24 12.88 -7.21
CA GLY A 135 3.43 12.37 -7.88
C GLY A 135 4.40 13.44 -8.35
N VAL A 136 5.53 12.98 -8.86
CA VAL A 136 6.48 13.76 -9.65
C VAL A 136 5.84 14.07 -11.00
N SER A 137 5.64 15.35 -11.27
CA SER A 137 5.09 15.82 -12.55
C SER A 137 5.86 15.21 -13.73
N SER A 138 5.17 14.97 -14.85
CA SER A 138 5.74 14.47 -16.11
C SER A 138 6.49 13.13 -16.06
N ILE A 139 6.35 12.33 -15.00
CA ILE A 139 6.84 10.94 -14.95
C ILE A 139 5.66 10.01 -14.67
N GLY A 140 5.09 9.45 -15.73
CA GLY A 140 4.02 8.45 -15.65
C GLY A 140 4.53 7.01 -15.57
N ILE A 141 3.60 6.08 -15.38
CA ILE A 141 3.93 4.65 -15.22
C ILE A 141 4.63 4.06 -16.44
N CYS A 142 4.21 4.42 -17.66
CA CYS A 142 4.85 3.93 -18.89
C CYS A 142 6.32 4.34 -18.99
N SER A 143 6.64 5.60 -18.62
CA SER A 143 8.04 6.05 -18.60
C SER A 143 8.87 5.27 -17.58
N LEU A 144 8.29 4.83 -16.47
CA LEU A 144 8.98 4.04 -15.46
C LEU A 144 9.18 2.59 -15.90
N ILE A 145 8.16 1.97 -16.49
CA ILE A 145 8.24 0.61 -17.02
C ILE A 145 9.31 0.51 -18.11
N ASN A 146 9.35 1.47 -19.04
CA ASN A 146 10.39 1.51 -20.10
C ASN A 146 11.81 1.68 -19.54
N ASN A 147 11.93 2.23 -18.33
CA ASN A 147 13.21 2.48 -17.65
C ASN A 147 13.35 1.60 -16.39
N SER A 148 12.68 0.45 -16.34
CA SER A 148 12.59 -0.38 -15.12
C SER A 148 13.95 -0.84 -14.58
N LYS A 149 14.96 -0.96 -15.46
CA LYS A 149 16.36 -1.26 -15.11
C LYS A 149 16.93 -0.25 -14.10
N PHE A 150 16.52 1.02 -14.18
CA PHE A 150 16.97 2.08 -13.28
C PHE A 150 16.22 2.11 -11.95
N ILE A 151 15.10 1.38 -11.83
CA ILE A 151 14.32 1.28 -10.59
C ILE A 151 14.99 0.30 -9.60
N GLY A 152 15.97 -0.49 -10.05
CA GLY A 152 16.61 -1.58 -9.30
C GLY A 152 17.32 -1.21 -8.00
N SER A 153 17.81 0.02 -7.84
CA SER A 153 18.41 0.48 -6.58
C SER A 153 18.10 1.95 -6.32
N ASN A 154 18.06 2.36 -5.04
CA ASN A 154 17.88 3.77 -4.68
C ASN A 154 18.87 4.68 -5.43
N LYS A 155 20.15 4.28 -5.56
CA LYS A 155 21.17 5.06 -6.26
C LYS A 155 20.93 5.15 -7.78
N ALA A 156 20.65 4.03 -8.44
CA ALA A 156 20.35 4.00 -9.89
C ALA A 156 19.06 4.78 -10.22
N PHE A 157 18.12 4.78 -9.29
CA PHE A 157 16.84 5.46 -9.41
C PHE A 157 16.97 6.97 -9.24
N PHE A 158 17.73 7.41 -8.24
CA PHE A 158 18.02 8.84 -8.04
C PHE A 158 18.87 9.41 -9.18
N THR A 159 19.80 8.62 -9.72
CA THR A 159 20.57 9.02 -10.92
C THR A 159 19.68 9.17 -12.15
N PHE A 160 18.75 8.24 -12.41
CA PHE A 160 17.75 8.40 -13.48
C PHE A 160 16.89 9.65 -13.32
N LEU A 161 16.39 9.91 -12.10
CA LEU A 161 15.62 11.12 -11.80
C LEU A 161 16.44 12.40 -12.00
N SER A 162 17.72 12.41 -11.59
CA SER A 162 18.62 13.54 -11.80
C SER A 162 18.91 13.79 -13.29
N TYR A 163 18.99 12.72 -14.09
CA TYR A 163 19.21 12.81 -15.52
C TYR A 163 18.00 13.42 -16.22
N LYS A 164 16.78 12.94 -15.93
CA LYS A 164 15.55 13.47 -16.53
C LYS A 164 15.16 14.87 -16.05
N LYS A 165 15.53 15.27 -14.82
CA LYS A 165 15.09 16.54 -14.21
C LYS A 165 16.18 17.27 -13.43
N LYS A 166 17.31 17.52 -14.10
CA LYS A 166 18.52 18.17 -13.56
C LYS A 166 18.22 19.46 -12.76
N TYR A 167 17.36 20.34 -13.29
CA TYR A 167 17.02 21.64 -12.68
C TYR A 167 16.02 21.59 -11.52
N PHE A 168 15.23 20.53 -11.41
CA PHE A 168 14.15 20.45 -10.40
C PHE A 168 14.40 19.36 -9.35
N PHE A 169 15.55 18.69 -9.41
CA PHE A 169 15.89 17.53 -8.59
C PHE A 169 15.73 17.78 -7.08
N LYS A 170 16.20 18.93 -6.56
CA LYS A 170 16.05 19.30 -5.14
C LYS A 170 14.59 19.42 -4.69
N LYS A 171 13.71 20.01 -5.52
CA LYS A 171 12.28 20.15 -5.24
C LYS A 171 11.57 18.78 -5.24
N PHE A 172 12.03 17.85 -6.07
CA PHE A 172 11.52 16.48 -6.10
C PHE A 172 11.98 15.63 -4.92
N MET A 173 13.19 15.84 -4.40
CA MET A 173 13.70 15.05 -3.28
C MET A 173 12.82 15.18 -2.03
N HIS A 174 12.32 16.38 -1.72
CA HIS A 174 11.47 16.58 -0.57
C HIS A 174 10.11 15.88 -0.72
N SER A 175 9.47 16.01 -1.89
CA SER A 175 8.19 15.35 -2.19
C SER A 175 8.33 13.83 -2.26
N LEU A 176 9.41 13.31 -2.85
CA LEU A 176 9.68 11.86 -2.88
C LEU A 176 9.89 11.28 -1.48
N ASN A 177 10.62 11.99 -0.60
CA ASN A 177 10.80 11.57 0.79
C ASN A 177 9.48 11.59 1.57
N LEU A 178 8.60 12.55 1.30
CA LEU A 178 7.27 12.58 1.88
C LEU A 178 6.41 11.40 1.37
N ASN A 179 6.39 11.18 0.05
CA ASN A 179 5.69 10.05 -0.57
C ASN A 179 6.21 8.71 -0.03
N PHE A 180 7.52 8.61 0.26
CA PHE A 180 8.10 7.43 0.89
C PHE A 180 7.46 7.11 2.24
N LYS A 181 7.20 8.14 3.06
CA LYS A 181 6.58 8.00 4.38
C LYS A 181 5.08 7.72 4.29
N LEU A 182 4.41 8.19 3.23
CA LEU A 182 2.96 8.04 3.05
C LEU A 182 2.58 6.69 2.45
N ILE A 183 3.30 6.21 1.42
CA ILE A 183 2.92 5.04 0.63
C ILE A 183 3.34 3.71 1.28
N LEU A 184 4.42 3.72 2.06
CA LEU A 184 4.87 2.47 2.69
C LEU A 184 3.93 2.09 3.81
N LEU A 185 3.40 0.87 3.71
CA LEU A 185 2.65 0.25 4.79
C LEU A 185 3.57 0.06 5.99
N LYS A 186 3.07 0.51 7.14
CA LYS A 186 3.77 0.49 8.41
C LYS A 186 3.53 -0.82 9.13
N ASN A 187 4.51 -1.18 9.97
CA ASN A 187 4.36 -2.28 10.90
C ASN A 187 4.08 -1.71 12.30
N TYR A 188 2.89 -2.01 12.84
CA TYR A 188 2.48 -1.62 14.19
C TYR A 188 2.54 -2.78 15.19
N LEU A 189 2.49 -4.02 14.72
CA LEU A 189 2.66 -5.19 15.59
C LEU A 189 4.15 -5.50 15.76
N LYS A 190 4.65 -5.42 16.99
CA LYS A 190 5.96 -5.98 17.36
C LYS A 190 5.82 -7.49 17.39
N LEU A 191 6.76 -8.20 16.75
CA LEU A 191 6.93 -9.63 16.97
C LEU A 191 7.35 -9.77 18.44
N ILE A 192 6.50 -10.40 19.24
CA ILE A 192 6.81 -10.82 20.61
C ILE A 192 7.77 -12.00 20.51
#